data_AF-A0A348N2S6-F1
#
_entry.id   AF-A0A348N2S6-F1
#
_cell.length_a   1.000
_cell.length_b   1.000
_cell.length_c   1.000
_cell.angle_alpha   90.00
_cell.angle_beta   90.00
_cell.angle_gamma   90.00
#
_symmetry.space_group_name_H-M   'P 1'
#
loop_
_entity.id
_entity.type
_entity.pdbx_description
1 polymer ?
#
loop_
_entity_poly.entity_id
_entity_poly.type
_entity_poly.pdbx_seq_one_letter_code
_entity_poly.pdbx_strand_id
1 'polypeptide(L)' 'MQILGGVTLGHKEKAILIEVEGQKLVIGVTPQTVTLLHTLSSPTPTHPKDSEG' A
#
# COMPACT_ATOMS: atom_id res chain seq x y z
N MET A 1 5.94 0.07 11.43
CA MET A 1 5.13 0.94 10.56
C MET A 1 6.02 2.00 9.94
N GLN A 2 5.98 2.18 8.62
CA GLN A 2 6.78 3.14 7.86
C GLN A 2 5.90 3.85 6.82
N ILE A 3 6.19 5.12 6.50
CA ILE A 3 5.52 5.85 5.41
C ILE A 3 6.43 5.77 4.18
N LEU A 4 5.91 5.21 3.10
CA LEU A 4 6.67 5.01 1.86
C LEU A 4 6.54 6.20 0.89
N GLY A 5 5.43 6.94 0.96
CA GLY A 5 5.20 8.11 0.14
C GLY A 5 3.76 8.60 0.22
N GLY A 6 3.48 9.74 -0.40
CA GLY A 6 2.12 10.26 -0.47
C GLY A 6 1.93 11.36 -1.50
N VAL A 7 0.69 11.52 -1.94
CA VAL A 7 0.25 12.51 -2.91
C VAL A 7 -0.90 13.31 -2.31
N THR A 8 -0.91 14.63 -2.56
CA THR A 8 -2.04 15.49 -2.19
C THR A 8 -3.08 15.41 -3.31
N LEU A 9 -4.32 15.07 -2.96
CA LEU A 9 -5.42 14.88 -3.91
C LEU A 9 -6.34 16.10 -4.01
N GLY A 10 -6.33 16.94 -3.00
CA GLY A 10 -7.26 18.06 -2.87
C GLY A 10 -6.94 18.91 -1.65
N HIS A 11 -7.88 19.75 -1.25
CA HIS A 11 -7.66 20.63 -0.11
C HIS A 11 -7.68 19.81 1.20
N LYS A 12 -6.47 19.58 1.75
CA LYS A 12 -6.23 18.77 2.96
C LYS A 12 -6.49 17.26 2.79
N GLU A 13 -6.70 16.80 1.56
CA GLU A 13 -6.87 15.38 1.23
C GLU A 13 -5.56 14.80 0.70
N LYS A 14 -5.18 13.63 1.22
CA LYS A 14 -3.95 12.94 0.84
C LYS A 14 -4.21 11.46 0.63
N ALA A 15 -3.55 10.86 -0.36
CA ALA A 15 -3.34 9.42 -0.40
C ALA A 15 -1.92 9.12 0.06
N ILE A 16 -1.76 8.23 1.03
CA ILE A 16 -0.48 7.86 1.63
C ILE A 16 -0.29 6.36 1.49
N LEU A 17 0.88 5.95 1.01
CA LEU A 17 1.32 4.56 1.03
C LEU A 17 2.11 4.33 2.32
N ILE A 18 1.66 3.36 3.12
CA ILE A 18 2.33 2.93 4.35
C ILE A 18 2.69 1.44 4.27
N GLU A 19 3.68 1.06 5.04
CA GLU A 19 4.02 -0.33 5.30
C GLU A 19 3.89 -0.65 6.78
N VAL A 20 3.13 -1.69 7.09
CA VAL A 20 2.93 -2.19 8.45
C VAL A 20 2.93 -3.72 8.40
N GLU A 21 3.73 -4.34 9.26
CA GLU A 21 3.84 -5.82 9.35
C GLU A 21 4.11 -6.50 7.98
N GLY A 22 4.92 -5.87 7.13
CA GLY A 22 5.25 -6.39 5.79
C GLY A 22 4.13 -6.26 4.75
N GLN A 23 2.99 -5.64 5.11
CA GLN A 23 1.90 -5.34 4.21
C GLN A 23 1.94 -3.87 3.78
N LYS A 24 1.70 -3.63 2.49
CA LYS A 24 1.63 -2.28 1.91
C LYS A 24 0.18 -1.84 1.79
N LEU A 25 -0.17 -0.71 2.40
CA LEU A 25 -1.53 -0.18 2.45
C LEU A 25 -1.57 1.22 1.86
N VAL A 26 -2.55 1.48 0.99
CA VAL A 26 -2.89 2.82 0.51
C VAL A 26 -4.03 3.34 1.37
N ILE A 27 -3.79 4.43 2.09
CA ILE A 27 -4.78 5.09 2.94
C ILE A 27 -5.12 6.48 2.41
N GLY A 28 -6.39 6.85 2.49
CA GLY A 28 -6.89 8.19 2.29
C GLY A 28 -6.93 8.91 3.62
N VAL A 29 -6.39 10.13 3.68
CA VAL A 29 -6.28 10.92 4.89
C VAL A 29 -6.90 12.29 4.66
N THR A 30 -7.83 12.67 5.53
CA THR A 30 -8.36 14.02 5.71
C THR A 30 -8.10 14.45 7.16
N PRO A 31 -8.35 15.71 7.54
CA PRO A 31 -8.21 16.11 8.95
C PRO A 31 -9.20 15.41 9.88
N GLN A 32 -10.31 14.87 9.36
CA GLN A 32 -11.34 14.20 10.15
C GLN A 32 -11.20 12.68 10.17
N THR A 33 -10.68 12.09 9.08
CA THR A 33 -10.81 10.65 8.85
C THR A 33 -9.57 10.07 8.18
N VAL A 34 -9.25 8.83 8.55
CA VAL A 34 -8.36 7.96 7.80
C VAL A 34 -9.15 6.76 7.30
N THR A 35 -9.04 6.48 6.00
CA THR A 35 -9.78 5.40 5.33
C THR A 35 -8.79 4.50 4.60
N LEU A 36 -8.90 3.18 4.78
CA LEU A 36 -8.17 2.24 3.94
C LEU A 36 -8.78 2.25 2.53
N LEU A 37 -7.97 2.61 1.52
CA LEU A 37 -8.42 2.63 0.13
C LEU A 37 -8.06 1.34 -0.60
N HIS A 38 -6.86 0.81 -0.34
CA HIS A 38 -6.40 -0.42 -0.99
C HIS A 38 -5.32 -1.12 -0.17
N THR A 39 -5.31 -2.45 -0.18
CA THR A 39 -4.19 -3.28 0.29
C THR A 39 -3.42 -3.76 -0.93
N LEU A 40 -2.15 -3.39 -1.05
CA LEU A 40 -1.29 -3.91 -2.10
C LEU A 40 -0.81 -5.29 -1.66
N SER A 41 -1.37 -6.33 -2.27
CA SER A 41 -0.83 -7.67 -2.12
C SER A 41 0.62 -7.66 -2.59
N SER A 42 1.55 -8.09 -1.73
CA SER A 42 2.88 -8.47 -2.19
C SER A 42 2.69 -9.45 -3.34
N PRO A 43 3.40 -9.31 -4.49
CA PRO A 43 3.31 -10.31 -5.52
C PRO A 43 3.65 -11.64 -4.86
N THR A 44 2.67 -12.54 -4.79
CA THR A 44 2.95 -13.93 -4.47
C THR A 44 4.05 -14.34 -5.43
N PRO A 45 5.19 -14.85 -4.97
CA PRO A 45 6.17 -15.41 -5.88
C PRO A 45 5.46 -16.57 -6.58
N THR A 46 4.92 -16.32 -7.77
CA THR A 46 4.52 -17.37 -8.70
C THR A 46 5.81 -17.98 -9.20
N HIS A 47 6.37 -18.90 -8.41
CA HIS A 47 7.24 -19.92 -8.95
C HIS A 47 6.48 -21.23 -8.90
N PRO A 48 6.14 -21.78 -10.08
CA PRO A 48 6.84 -23.01 -10.44
C PRO A 48 7.20 -23.09 -11.93
N LYS A 49 8.16 -23.99 -12.23
CA LYS A 49 8.74 -24.40 -13.54
C LYS A 49 9.95 -23.51 -13.92
N ASP A 50 11.20 -23.99 -13.86
CA ASP A 50 11.70 -25.25 -14.43
C ASP A 50 12.43 -26.15 -13.42
N SER A 51 11.78 -27.27 -13.12
CA SER A 51 12.47 -28.54 -12.90
C SER A 51 12.59 -29.20 -14.27
N GLU A 52 13.72 -29.04 -14.92
CA GLU A 52 14.21 -29.89 -16.01
C GLU A 52 15.64 -30.23 -15.56
N GLY A 53 16.00 -31.47 -15.21
CA GLY A 53 15.82 -32.68 -16.00
C GLY A 53 17.21 -33.09 -16.45
#